data_AF-A0A5C6TSV4-F1
#
_entry.id   AF-A0A5C6TSV4-F1
#
_cell.length_a   1.000
_cell.length_b   1.000
_cell.length_c   1.000
_cell.angle_alpha   90.00
_cell.angle_beta   90.00
_cell.angle_gamma   90.00
#
_symmetry.space_group_name_H-M   'P 1'
#
loop_
_entity.id
_entity.type
_entity.pdbx_description
1 polymer ?
#
loop_
_entity_poly.entity_id
_entity_poly.type
_entity_poly.pdbx_seq_one_letter_code
_entity_poly.pdbx_strand_id
1 'polypeptide(L)' 'MQHDVCLRAAARAIYDACFPTEELAPVGFDEAERYGTIHYRRAVEAAQNAKPHLLHDREAQPSLF' A
#
# COMPACT_ATOMS: atom_id res chain seq x y z
N MET A 1 2.73 15.78 5.71
CA MET A 1 3.88 14.94 5.31
C MET A 1 3.90 13.55 5.95
N GLN A 2 3.49 13.31 7.22
CA GLN A 2 3.45 11.93 7.79
C GLN A 2 2.40 11.02 7.13
N HIS A 3 1.31 11.60 6.61
CA HIS A 3 0.26 10.86 5.93
C HIS A 3 0.75 10.14 4.67
N ASP A 4 1.76 10.70 4.00
CA ASP A 4 2.37 10.12 2.81
C ASP A 4 3.30 8.93 3.14
N VAL A 5 3.96 8.95 4.31
CA VAL A 5 4.89 7.88 4.72
C VAL A 5 4.14 6.59 5.05
N CYS A 6 3.04 6.67 5.81
CA CYS A 6 2.21 5.50 6.13
C CYS A 6 1.54 4.94 4.86
N LEU A 7 1.10 5.81 3.96
CA LEU A 7 0.48 5.39 2.70
C LEU A 7 1.50 4.67 1.80
N ARG A 8 2.72 5.20 1.70
CA ARG A 8 3.81 4.58 0.93
C ARG A 8 4.19 3.20 1.50
N ALA A 9 4.26 3.08 2.81
CA ALA A 9 4.55 1.79 3.46
C ALA A 9 3.45 0.75 3.20
N ALA A 10 2.17 1.15 3.29
CA ALA A 10 1.04 0.29 2.96
C ALA A 10 1.04 -0.12 1.47
N ALA A 11 1.28 0.83 0.57
CA ALA A 11 1.39 0.55 -0.86
C ALA A 11 2.53 -0.43 -1.16
N ARG A 12 3.67 -0.31 -0.47
CA ARG A 12 4.77 -1.26 -0.61
C ARG A 12 4.40 -2.66 -0.14
N ALA A 13 3.79 -2.78 1.05
CA ALA A 13 3.36 -4.07 1.57
C ALA A 13 2.36 -4.77 0.62
N ILE A 14 1.43 -4.00 0.03
CA ILE A 14 0.48 -4.52 -0.96
C ILE A 14 1.20 -4.93 -2.25
N TYR A 15 2.13 -4.10 -2.73
CA TYR A 15 2.89 -4.39 -3.94
C TYR A 15 3.70 -5.67 -3.79
N ASP A 16 4.47 -5.80 -2.71
CA ASP A 16 5.33 -6.95 -2.45
C ASP A 16 4.51 -8.25 -2.29
N ALA A 17 3.28 -8.14 -1.76
CA ALA A 17 2.36 -9.28 -1.62
C ALA A 17 1.69 -9.68 -2.95
N CYS A 18 1.31 -8.72 -3.79
CA CYS A 18 0.62 -8.97 -5.06
C CYS A 18 1.56 -9.25 -6.23
N PHE A 19 2.79 -8.74 -6.17
CA PHE A 19 3.80 -8.82 -7.23
C PHE A 19 5.14 -9.34 -6.70
N PRO A 20 5.19 -10.55 -6.10
CA PRO A 20 6.40 -11.09 -5.49
C PRO A 20 7.48 -11.50 -6.48
N THR A 21 7.14 -11.66 -7.76
CA THR A 21 8.05 -12.18 -8.80
C THR A 21 8.08 -11.29 -10.03
N GLU A 22 9.17 -11.40 -10.79
CA GLU A 22 9.41 -10.65 -12.04
C GLU A 22 8.38 -10.96 -13.14
N GLU A 23 7.69 -12.10 -13.04
CA GLU A 23 6.59 -12.48 -13.94
C GLU A 23 5.32 -11.65 -13.69
N LEU A 24 5.09 -11.24 -12.44
CA LEU A 24 3.91 -10.49 -12.02
C LEU A 24 4.15 -8.98 -12.01
N ALA A 25 5.38 -8.54 -11.78
CA ALA A 25 5.80 -7.18 -12.08
C ALA A 25 7.27 -7.15 -12.53
N PRO A 26 7.60 -6.45 -13.62
CA PRO A 26 8.95 -6.47 -14.19
C PRO A 26 10.02 -5.73 -13.38
N VAL A 27 9.63 -5.04 -12.29
CA VAL A 27 10.52 -4.21 -11.48
C VAL A 27 10.08 -4.24 -10.01
N GLY A 28 10.98 -3.93 -9.07
CA GLY A 28 10.63 -3.77 -7.66
C GLY A 28 9.87 -2.47 -7.36
N PHE A 29 9.36 -2.34 -6.13
CA PHE A 29 8.51 -1.20 -5.73
C PHE A 29 9.13 0.19 -5.98
N ASP A 30 10.42 0.38 -5.68
CA ASP A 30 11.07 1.70 -5.81
C ASP A 30 11.23 2.11 -7.29
N GLU A 31 11.60 1.18 -8.18
CA GLU A 31 11.56 1.43 -9.62
C GLU A 31 10.11 1.62 -10.11
N ALA A 32 9.17 0.82 -9.61
CA ALA A 32 7.76 0.90 -9.98
C ALA A 32 7.15 2.27 -9.65
N GLU A 33 7.53 2.85 -8.52
CA GLU A 33 7.21 4.22 -8.09
C GLU A 33 7.83 5.26 -9.03
N ARG A 34 9.13 5.11 -9.32
CA ARG A 34 9.87 6.05 -10.18
C ARG A 34 9.31 6.11 -11.61
N TYR A 35 8.91 4.96 -12.16
CA TYR A 35 8.35 4.85 -13.51
C TYR A 35 6.83 5.01 -13.56
N GLY A 36 6.14 5.12 -12.42
CA GLY A 36 4.68 5.27 -12.38
C GLY A 36 3.94 4.08 -12.99
N THR A 37 4.46 2.86 -12.79
CA THR A 37 3.91 1.65 -13.41
C THR A 37 2.46 1.39 -13.00
N ILE A 38 1.73 0.60 -13.80
CA ILE A 38 0.35 0.22 -13.46
C ILE A 38 0.28 -0.55 -12.14
N HIS A 39 1.25 -1.42 -11.87
CA HIS A 39 1.38 -2.21 -10.64
C HIS A 39 1.51 -1.31 -9.41
N TYR A 40 2.37 -0.28 -9.49
CA TYR A 40 2.52 0.73 -8.43
C TYR A 40 1.21 1.49 -8.20
N ARG A 41 0.59 2.00 -9.27
CA ARG A 41 -0.68 2.75 -9.16
C ARG A 41 -1.79 1.92 -8.52
N ARG A 42 -1.90 0.64 -8.88
CA ARG A 42 -2.88 -0.29 -8.27
C ARG A 42 -2.62 -0.51 -6.80
N ALA A 43 -1.36 -0.66 -6.39
CA ALA A 43 -0.99 -0.83 -4.98
C ALA A 43 -1.30 0.44 -4.15
N VAL A 44 -1.04 1.63 -4.71
CA VAL A 44 -1.38 2.92 -4.08
C VAL A 44 -2.89 3.10 -3.96
N GLU A 45 -3.65 2.80 -5.02
CA GLU A 45 -5.11 2.87 -5.02
C GLU A 45 -5.70 1.91 -3.97
N ALA A 46 -5.19 0.68 -3.88
CA ALA A 46 -5.60 -0.28 -2.86
C ALA A 46 -5.27 0.23 -1.43
N ALA A 47 -4.09 0.81 -1.21
CA ALA A 47 -3.73 1.38 0.08
C ALA A 47 -4.65 2.56 0.48
N GLN A 48 -5.00 3.41 -0.48
CA GLN A 48 -5.94 4.52 -0.27
C GLN A 48 -7.34 4.02 0.05
N ASN A 49 -7.82 2.99 -0.66
CA ASN A 49 -9.12 2.38 -0.43
C ASN A 49 -9.20 1.63 0.90
N ALA A 50 -8.10 1.03 1.37
CA ALA A 50 -8.04 0.34 2.67
C ALA A 50 -8.04 1.32 3.85
N LYS A 51 -7.48 2.52 3.67
CA LYS A 51 -7.33 3.55 4.71
C LYS A 51 -8.62 3.86 5.49
N PRO A 52 -9.80 4.14 4.87
CA PRO A 52 -11.03 4.40 5.61
C PRO A 52 -11.51 3.20 6.44
N HIS A 53 -11.27 1.96 5.99
CA HIS A 53 -11.64 0.76 6.73
C HIS A 53 -10.77 0.58 7.97
N LEU A 54 -9.47 0.84 7.86
CA LEU A 54 -8.52 0.76 8.99
C LEU A 54 -8.74 1.88 10.03
N LEU A 55 -9.19 3.06 9.59
CA LEU A 55 -9.54 4.15 10.49
C LEU A 55 -10.85 3.86 11.25
N HIS A 56 -11.86 3.31 10.57
CA HIS A 56 -13.10 2.86 11.23
C HIS A 56 -12.83 1.77 12.26
N ASP A 57 -11.97 0.80 11.93
CA ASP A 57 -11.65 -0.32 12.83
C ASP A 57 -10.87 0.15 14.08
N ARG A 58 -10.06 1.20 13.94
CA ARG A 58 -9.35 1.83 15.08
C ARG A 58 -10.28 2.57 16.04
N GLU A 59 -11.40 3.10 15.55
CA GLU A 59 -12.46 3.68 16.41
C GLU A 59 -13.35 2.60 17.03
N ALA A 60 -13.43 1.41 16.40
CA ALA A 60 -14.21 0.28 16.85
C ALA A 60 -13.46 -0.68 17.79
N GLN A 61 -12.12 -0.65 17.85
CA GLN A 61 -11.34 -1.39 18.84
C GLN A 61 -11.45 -0.69 20.21
N PRO A 62 -12.22 -1.24 21.19
CA PRO A 62 -12.10 -0.75 22.55
C PRO A 62 -10.67 -1.08 23.00
N SER A 63 -9.96 -0.07 23.51
CA SER A 63 -8.67 -0.26 24.16
C SER A 63 -8.85 -1.28 25.28
N LEU A 64 -8.50 -2.54 25.03
CA LEU A 64 -8.39 -3.54 26.08
C LEU A 64 -7.17 -3.16 26.90
N PHE A 65 -7.45 -2.54 28.05
CA PHE A 65 -6.53 -2.42 29.18
C PHE A 65 -6.31 -3.78 29.83
#